data_AF-A0A961Z8P2-F1
#
_entry.id   AF-A0A961Z8P2-F1
#
_cell.length_a   1.000
_cell.length_b   1.000
_cell.length_c   1.000
_cell.angle_alpha   90.00
_cell.angle_beta   90.00
_cell.angle_gamma   90.00
#
_symmetry.space_group_name_H-M   'P 1'
#
loop_
_entity.id
_entity.type
_entity.pdbx_description
1 polymer ?
#
loop_
_entity_poly.entity_id
_entity_poly.type
_entity_poly.pdbx_seq_one_letter_code
_entity_poly.pdbx_strand_id
1 'polypeptide(L)'
;MRLRKKMAEMTDNRPANPVPGKDPADLHANGRARSPARRTGMAGVLGSATLAVLGAVVMPPLAHGEDVAGRVCHDAPIMARGEPSRFEWLARTKARANWRHKVRSTPGLGTAYSDWKAAANLEDSCLSGPQGTVCILTAVPCRK
;
A
#
# COMPACT_ATOMS: atom_id res chain seq x y z
N MET A 1 42.99 -45.42 3.92
CA MET A 1 43.12 -43.94 3.87
C MET A 1 41.76 -43.31 3.59
N ARG A 2 41.01 -43.00 4.66
CA ARG A 2 39.67 -42.39 4.66
C ARG A 2 39.77 -40.92 5.10
N LEU A 3 40.34 -40.05 4.26
CA LEU A 3 40.67 -38.67 4.64
C LEU A 3 40.25 -37.61 3.59
N ARG A 4 39.12 -37.83 2.90
CA ARG A 4 38.53 -36.81 2.01
C ARG A 4 37.00 -36.65 2.16
N LYS A 5 36.45 -36.99 3.33
CA LYS A 5 35.00 -36.87 3.61
C LYS A 5 34.66 -35.90 4.74
N LYS A 6 35.58 -34.99 5.11
CA LYS A 6 35.45 -34.13 6.30
C LYS A 6 35.61 -32.62 6.02
N MET A 7 35.27 -32.16 4.81
CA MET A 7 35.31 -30.74 4.43
C MET A 7 33.98 -30.24 3.80
N ALA A 8 32.86 -30.88 4.09
CA ALA A 8 31.53 -30.39 3.68
C ALA A 8 30.66 -29.95 4.87
N GLU A 9 31.23 -29.88 6.08
CA GLU A 9 30.46 -29.74 7.32
C GLU A 9 31.14 -28.74 8.27
N MET A 10 31.54 -27.59 7.74
CA MET A 10 32.19 -26.55 8.55
C MET A 10 32.03 -25.15 7.95
N THR A 11 30.82 -24.73 7.59
CA THR A 11 30.47 -23.30 7.38
C THR A 11 28.97 -23.12 7.14
N ASP A 12 28.19 -22.99 8.21
CA ASP A 12 27.22 -21.89 8.43
C ASP A 12 26.48 -22.16 9.75
N ASN A 13 27.24 -21.97 10.83
CA ASN A 13 26.78 -22.09 12.21
C ASN A 13 26.24 -20.70 12.60
N ARG A 14 25.04 -20.35 12.12
CA ARG A 14 24.43 -19.04 12.38
C ARG A 14 23.63 -19.12 13.69
N PRO A 15 23.98 -18.35 14.73
CA PRO A 15 23.25 -18.38 15.99
C PRO A 15 21.84 -17.83 15.82
N ALA A 16 20.87 -18.53 16.41
CA ALA A 16 19.49 -18.09 16.57
C ALA A 16 19.45 -16.78 17.36
N ASN A 17 18.81 -15.76 16.79
CA ASN A 17 18.49 -14.54 17.54
C ASN A 17 17.39 -14.85 18.57
N PRO A 18 17.55 -14.48 19.85
CA PRO A 18 16.49 -14.62 20.84
C PRO A 18 15.39 -13.59 20.59
N VAL A 19 14.15 -14.07 20.55
CA VAL A 19 12.94 -13.25 20.57
C VAL A 19 12.73 -12.79 22.02
N PRO A 20 12.73 -11.48 22.33
CA PRO A 20 12.32 -11.01 23.65
C PRO A 20 10.80 -11.08 23.76
N GLY A 21 10.32 -11.98 24.62
CA GLY A 21 8.93 -12.03 25.05
C GLY A 21 8.59 -10.87 25.99
N LYS A 22 7.36 -10.38 25.85
CA LYS A 22 6.61 -9.73 26.93
C LYS A 22 5.10 -9.83 26.65
N ASP A 23 4.48 -10.84 27.25
CA ASP A 23 3.05 -10.86 27.58
C ASP A 23 2.79 -9.90 28.78
N PRO A 24 1.56 -9.81 29.33
CA PRO A 24 0.26 -9.50 28.72
C PRO A 24 -0.41 -8.33 29.48
N ALA A 25 -1.30 -7.56 28.85
CA ALA A 25 -2.44 -6.90 29.51
C ALA A 25 -3.14 -5.93 28.55
N ASP A 26 -4.43 -5.74 28.79
CA ASP A 26 -5.28 -4.67 28.29
C ASP A 26 -5.67 -4.72 26.82
N LEU A 27 -6.80 -5.37 26.54
CA LEU A 27 -7.85 -4.66 25.83
C LEU A 27 -9.24 -5.23 26.16
N HIS A 28 -9.93 -4.42 26.96
CA HIS A 28 -11.36 -4.41 27.20
C HIS A 28 -12.18 -4.85 25.98
N ALA A 29 -12.97 -5.90 26.16
CA ALA A 29 -14.06 -6.27 25.29
C ALA A 29 -15.23 -5.27 25.47
N ASN A 30 -15.27 -4.22 24.66
CA ASN A 30 -16.48 -3.42 24.46
C ASN A 30 -17.32 -4.06 23.36
N GLY A 31 -18.27 -4.90 23.76
CA GLY A 31 -19.41 -5.23 22.94
C GLY A 31 -20.43 -4.09 22.96
N ARG A 32 -20.91 -3.65 21.80
CA ARG A 32 -22.35 -3.63 21.49
C ARG A 32 -22.63 -3.09 20.09
N ALA A 33 -23.57 -3.81 19.48
CA ALA A 33 -24.20 -3.54 18.21
C ALA A 33 -24.87 -2.16 18.10
N ARG A 34 -25.03 -1.68 16.86
CA ARG A 34 -26.34 -1.35 16.26
C ARG A 34 -26.17 -0.83 14.83
N SER A 35 -26.55 -1.64 13.86
CA SER A 35 -27.22 -1.13 12.65
C SER A 35 -28.69 -0.88 12.98
N PRO A 36 -29.28 0.20 12.46
CA PRO A 36 -30.47 0.09 11.60
C PRO A 36 -30.38 1.07 10.40
N ALA A 37 -30.57 0.62 9.16
CA ALA A 37 -31.86 0.50 8.46
C ALA A 37 -32.53 1.83 8.02
N ARG A 38 -32.84 1.87 6.72
CA ARG A 38 -33.89 2.64 6.01
C ARG A 38 -33.78 4.18 5.97
N ARG A 39 -33.79 4.75 4.75
CA ARG A 39 -35.06 5.08 4.08
C ARG A 39 -34.88 5.45 2.60
N THR A 40 -35.91 5.04 1.90
CA THR A 40 -36.32 5.24 0.51
C THR A 40 -36.73 6.69 0.23
N GLY A 41 -36.52 7.16 -1.01
CA GLY A 41 -37.16 8.34 -1.62
C GLY A 41 -36.67 8.43 -3.07
N MET A 42 -37.31 7.71 -4.01
CA MET A 42 -38.43 8.12 -4.87
C MET A 42 -38.15 9.26 -5.85
N ALA A 43 -38.49 8.94 -7.09
CA ALA A 43 -38.39 9.68 -8.33
C ALA A 43 -39.04 11.07 -8.33
N GLY A 44 -38.45 11.96 -9.14
CA GLY A 44 -39.10 13.12 -9.73
C GLY A 44 -38.64 13.26 -11.18
N VAL A 45 -39.55 13.05 -12.12
CA VAL A 45 -39.40 13.24 -13.57
C VAL A 45 -39.92 14.65 -13.92
N LEU A 46 -39.54 15.16 -15.11
CA LEU A 46 -39.96 16.38 -15.80
C LEU A 46 -39.06 17.58 -15.45
N GLY A 47 -38.33 18.23 -16.35
CA GLY A 47 -38.43 18.32 -17.81
C GLY A 47 -38.13 19.79 -18.15
N SER A 48 -37.26 20.05 -19.13
CA SER A 48 -37.28 21.22 -20.02
C SER A 48 -35.98 21.32 -20.81
N ALA A 49 -36.14 21.36 -22.12
CA ALA A 49 -35.09 21.59 -23.11
C ALA A 49 -34.72 23.08 -23.17
N THR A 50 -33.44 23.42 -23.35
CA THR A 50 -32.98 24.47 -24.27
C THR A 50 -31.44 24.57 -24.35
N LEU A 51 -30.94 24.38 -25.59
CA LEU A 51 -29.88 25.13 -26.28
C LEU A 51 -28.58 25.56 -25.57
N ALA A 52 -27.51 24.85 -25.96
CA ALA A 52 -26.24 25.32 -26.53
C ALA A 52 -25.53 26.56 -25.96
N VAL A 53 -24.32 26.37 -25.43
CA VAL A 53 -23.15 27.22 -25.72
C VAL A 53 -21.89 26.34 -25.77
N LEU A 54 -21.16 26.41 -26.89
CA LEU A 54 -19.79 25.91 -27.03
C LEU A 54 -18.85 26.60 -26.04
N GLY A 55 -18.10 25.83 -25.26
CA GLY A 55 -17.06 26.34 -24.39
C GLY A 55 -16.37 25.20 -23.66
N ALA A 56 -15.64 24.35 -24.38
CA ALA A 56 -14.78 23.35 -23.77
C ALA A 56 -13.56 24.04 -23.13
N VAL A 57 -13.75 24.61 -21.94
CA VAL A 57 -12.64 24.89 -21.05
C VAL A 57 -12.21 23.54 -20.47
N VAL A 58 -11.19 22.96 -21.08
CA VAL A 58 -10.48 21.80 -20.52
C VAL A 58 -9.81 22.30 -19.25
N MET A 59 -10.50 22.16 -18.13
CA MET A 59 -10.01 22.50 -16.80
C MET A 59 -9.25 21.26 -16.30
N PRO A 60 -7.90 21.28 -16.22
CA PRO A 60 -7.19 20.18 -15.59
C PRO A 60 -7.59 20.12 -14.11
N PRO A 61 -7.96 18.96 -13.56
CA PRO A 61 -8.06 18.82 -12.12
C PRO A 61 -6.64 18.93 -11.57
N LEU A 62 -6.28 20.13 -11.11
CA LEU A 62 -5.19 20.30 -10.15
C LEU A 62 -5.68 19.70 -8.83
N ALA A 63 -5.56 18.38 -8.72
CA ALA A 63 -5.58 17.69 -7.45
C ALA A 63 -4.30 18.08 -6.69
N HIS A 64 -4.29 19.30 -6.13
CA HIS A 64 -3.38 19.65 -5.07
C HIS A 64 -3.75 18.77 -3.89
N GLY A 65 -2.96 17.72 -3.66
CA GLY A 65 -3.06 16.95 -2.43
C GLY A 65 -2.93 17.92 -1.26
N GLU A 66 -3.89 17.87 -0.35
CA GLU A 66 -3.82 18.61 0.90
C GLU A 66 -2.48 18.33 1.58
N ASP A 67 -1.65 19.37 1.66
CA ASP A 67 -0.44 19.38 2.47
C ASP A 67 -0.85 19.19 3.93
N VAL A 68 -0.81 17.94 4.39
CA VAL A 68 -0.88 17.63 5.81
C VAL A 68 0.39 18.20 6.44
N ALA A 69 0.28 19.45 6.91
CA ALA A 69 1.24 20.26 7.64
C ALA A 69 2.65 19.67 7.76
N GLY A 70 3.56 20.12 6.88
CA GLY A 70 5.01 19.92 7.01
C GLY A 70 5.58 18.69 6.31
N ARG A 71 4.82 17.93 5.53
CA ARG A 71 5.36 16.85 4.69
C ARG A 71 5.66 17.36 3.29
N VAL A 72 6.79 16.96 2.72
CA VAL A 72 7.13 17.24 1.32
C VAL A 72 6.85 15.99 0.51
N CYS A 73 5.90 16.08 -0.42
CA CYS A 73 5.50 15.00 -1.30
C CYS A 73 6.06 15.14 -2.71
N HIS A 74 6.19 14.02 -3.41
CA HIS A 74 6.45 13.99 -4.84
C HIS A 74 5.18 14.30 -5.64
N ASP A 75 5.31 14.85 -6.84
CA ASP A 75 4.16 15.32 -7.62
C ASP A 75 3.28 14.17 -8.14
N ALA A 76 3.89 13.03 -8.45
CA ALA A 76 3.20 11.89 -9.06
C ALA A 76 3.16 10.65 -8.15
N PRO A 77 2.06 9.87 -8.18
CA PRO A 77 1.99 8.59 -7.51
C PRO A 77 2.91 7.57 -8.19
N ILE A 78 3.53 6.72 -7.36
CA ILE A 78 4.33 5.59 -7.82
C ILE A 78 3.54 4.32 -7.57
N MET A 79 3.35 3.55 -8.65
CA MET A 79 2.74 2.23 -8.61
C MET A 79 3.81 1.14 -8.66
N ALA A 80 3.68 0.10 -7.84
CA ALA A 80 4.51 -1.09 -7.88
C ALA A 80 3.70 -2.35 -7.60
N ARG A 81 3.97 -3.38 -8.41
CA ARG A 81 3.37 -4.71 -8.29
C ARG A 81 4.28 -5.63 -7.49
N GLY A 82 3.73 -6.35 -6.53
CA GLY A 82 4.40 -7.44 -5.82
C GLY A 82 4.40 -8.73 -6.64
N GLU A 83 5.37 -9.60 -6.39
CA GLU A 83 5.34 -10.95 -6.96
C GLU A 83 4.20 -11.78 -6.35
N PRO A 84 3.73 -12.82 -7.06
CA PRO A 84 2.75 -13.76 -6.51
C PRO A 84 3.21 -14.40 -5.19
N SER A 85 2.24 -14.68 -4.33
CA SER A 85 2.43 -15.37 -3.06
C SER A 85 1.20 -16.19 -2.71
N ARG A 86 1.37 -17.30 -1.99
CA ARG A 86 0.25 -18.11 -1.47
C ARG A 86 -0.58 -17.37 -0.41
N PHE A 87 -0.03 -16.34 0.21
CA PHE A 87 -0.69 -15.57 1.25
C PHE A 87 -0.75 -14.09 0.87
N GLU A 88 -1.92 -13.48 1.04
CA GLU A 88 -2.16 -12.06 0.73
C GLU A 88 -1.24 -11.13 1.52
N TRP A 89 -1.05 -11.36 2.82
CA TRP A 89 -0.19 -10.53 3.66
C TRP A 89 1.25 -10.48 3.12
N LEU A 90 1.74 -11.60 2.59
CA LEU A 90 3.06 -11.69 2.00
C LEU A 90 3.10 -11.05 0.60
N ALA A 91 2.02 -11.16 -0.19
CA ALA A 91 1.88 -10.45 -1.46
C ALA A 91 1.91 -8.92 -1.28
N ARG A 92 1.20 -8.39 -0.26
CA ARG A 92 1.25 -6.96 0.12
C ARG A 92 2.64 -6.55 0.55
N THR A 93 3.32 -7.37 1.36
CA THR A 93 4.70 -7.10 1.80
C THR A 93 5.66 -7.01 0.62
N LYS A 94 5.52 -7.91 -0.37
CA LYS A 94 6.30 -7.88 -1.61
C LYS A 94 5.99 -6.63 -2.45
N ALA A 95 4.73 -6.24 -2.57
CA ALA A 95 4.35 -5.01 -3.27
C ALA A 95 4.97 -3.76 -2.62
N ARG A 96 4.94 -3.67 -1.29
CA ARG A 96 5.61 -2.61 -0.52
C ARG A 96 7.13 -2.61 -0.73
N ALA A 97 7.78 -3.78 -0.69
CA ALA A 97 9.22 -3.87 -0.93
C ALA A 97 9.60 -3.35 -2.33
N ASN A 98 8.86 -3.77 -3.35
CA ASN A 98 9.05 -3.32 -4.73
C ASN A 98 8.79 -1.82 -4.89
N TRP A 99 7.76 -1.29 -4.24
CA TRP A 99 7.48 0.16 -4.23
C TRP A 99 8.65 0.94 -3.64
N ARG A 100 9.17 0.52 -2.47
CA ARG A 100 10.31 1.19 -1.82
C ARG A 100 11.56 1.15 -2.69
N HIS A 101 11.80 0.02 -3.38
CA HIS A 101 12.89 -0.09 -4.34
C HIS A 101 12.71 0.90 -5.50
N LYS A 102 11.52 0.95 -6.09
CA LYS A 102 11.18 1.86 -7.19
C LYS A 102 11.32 3.35 -6.81
N VAL A 103 10.89 3.71 -5.60
CA VAL A 103 11.08 5.08 -5.07
C VAL A 103 12.57 5.43 -4.99
N ARG A 104 13.41 4.53 -4.47
CA ARG A 104 14.86 4.77 -4.36
C ARG A 104 15.58 4.82 -5.69
N SER A 105 15.06 4.14 -6.71
CA SER A 105 15.62 4.16 -8.06
C SER A 105 15.10 5.33 -8.91
N THR A 106 14.13 6.11 -8.41
CA THR A 106 13.58 7.25 -9.15
C THR A 106 14.48 8.47 -8.96
N PRO A 107 14.97 9.12 -10.02
CA PRO A 107 15.81 10.31 -9.89
C PRO A 107 15.11 11.43 -9.10
N GLY A 108 15.85 12.08 -8.21
CA GLY A 108 15.30 13.11 -7.31
C GLY A 108 14.55 12.56 -6.10
N LEU A 109 14.21 11.26 -6.09
CA LEU A 109 13.71 10.55 -4.93
C LEU A 109 14.84 9.72 -4.29
N GLY A 110 14.85 9.70 -2.97
CA GLY A 110 15.87 9.00 -2.19
C GLY A 110 15.26 8.19 -1.06
N THR A 111 16.12 7.66 -0.18
CA THR A 111 15.68 6.85 0.97
C THR A 111 14.66 7.58 1.84
N ALA A 112 14.75 8.91 1.94
CA ALA A 112 13.81 9.76 2.69
C ALA A 112 12.35 9.65 2.23
N TYR A 113 12.10 9.36 0.95
CA TYR A 113 10.75 9.20 0.39
C TYR A 113 10.28 7.74 0.39
N SER A 114 11.17 6.79 0.72
CA SER A 114 10.92 5.34 0.62
C SER A 114 10.24 4.74 1.85
N ASP A 115 9.74 5.56 2.77
CA ASP A 115 8.88 5.09 3.86
C ASP A 115 7.42 5.10 3.40
N TRP A 116 6.89 3.92 3.10
CA TRP A 116 5.50 3.75 2.68
C TRP A 116 4.49 4.20 3.75
N LYS A 117 4.88 4.26 5.03
CA LYS A 117 4.01 4.77 6.11
C LYS A 117 3.88 6.29 6.08
N ALA A 118 4.84 6.98 5.46
CA ALA A 118 4.82 8.43 5.30
C ALA A 118 4.14 8.87 3.99
N ALA A 119 3.94 7.95 3.04
CA ALA A 119 3.35 8.20 1.75
C ALA A 119 1.89 8.68 1.84
N ALA A 120 1.48 9.55 0.91
CA ALA A 120 0.10 10.00 0.76
C ALA A 120 -0.65 9.15 -0.28
N ASN A 121 -1.99 9.20 -0.25
CA ASN A 121 -2.86 8.51 -1.20
C ASN A 121 -2.51 7.02 -1.35
N LEU A 122 -2.35 6.32 -0.23
CA LEU A 122 -1.94 4.93 -0.21
C LEU A 122 -3.11 4.02 -0.58
N GLU A 123 -2.99 3.36 -1.73
CA GLU A 123 -3.94 2.39 -2.27
C GLU A 123 -3.26 1.04 -2.45
N ASP A 124 -3.86 -0.02 -1.92
CA ASP A 124 -3.32 -1.38 -1.99
C ASP A 124 -4.42 -2.36 -2.43
N SER A 125 -4.31 -2.84 -3.67
CA SER A 125 -5.29 -3.73 -4.31
C SER A 125 -4.68 -5.10 -4.56
N CYS A 126 -5.40 -6.16 -4.19
CA CYS A 126 -4.94 -7.55 -4.33
C CYS A 126 -5.90 -8.37 -5.20
N LEU A 127 -5.31 -9.17 -6.08
CA LEU A 127 -6.01 -10.12 -6.94
C LEU A 127 -5.53 -11.53 -6.58
N SER A 128 -6.46 -12.38 -6.16
CA SER A 128 -6.20 -13.78 -5.82
C SER A 128 -6.69 -14.69 -6.94
N GLY A 129 -5.86 -15.66 -7.33
CA GLY A 129 -6.20 -16.68 -8.31
C GLY A 129 -5.47 -18.01 -8.06
N PRO A 130 -5.57 -18.97 -8.99
CA PRO A 130 -4.93 -20.28 -8.85
C PRO A 130 -3.41 -20.22 -8.69
N GLN A 131 -2.78 -19.16 -9.21
CA GLN A 131 -1.33 -18.91 -9.13
C GLN A 131 -0.90 -18.18 -7.85
N GLY A 132 -1.83 -17.97 -6.90
CA GLY A 132 -1.63 -17.20 -5.68
C GLY A 132 -2.22 -15.79 -5.76
N THR A 133 -1.88 -14.98 -4.75
CA THR A 133 -2.28 -13.59 -4.62
C THR A 133 -1.17 -12.67 -5.09
N VAL A 134 -1.54 -11.66 -5.87
CA VAL A 134 -0.68 -10.58 -6.33
C VAL A 134 -1.29 -9.27 -5.84
N CYS A 135 -0.48 -8.38 -5.27
CA CYS A 135 -0.93 -7.06 -4.87
C CYS A 135 -0.21 -5.95 -5.64
N ILE A 136 -0.88 -4.83 -5.80
CA ILE A 136 -0.39 -3.60 -6.41
C ILE A 136 -0.54 -2.49 -5.40
N LEU A 137 0.57 -1.82 -5.09
CA LEU A 137 0.60 -0.64 -4.24
C LEU A 137 0.77 0.61 -5.11
N THR A 138 -0.14 1.56 -4.98
CA THR A 138 -0.03 2.90 -5.55
C THR A 138 0.00 3.89 -4.40
N ALA A 139 1.02 4.74 -4.34
CA ALA A 139 1.13 5.76 -3.31
C ALA A 139 2.00 6.92 -3.79
N VAL A 140 1.75 8.12 -3.26
CA VAL A 140 2.58 9.31 -3.48
C VAL A 140 3.71 9.33 -2.45
N PRO A 141 4.99 9.23 -2.87
CA PRO A 141 6.11 9.26 -1.94
C PRO A 141 6.19 10.61 -1.22
N CYS A 142 6.30 10.59 0.11
CA CYS A 142 6.46 11.80 0.92
C CYS A 142 7.56 11.60 1.97
N ARG A 143 8.17 12.70 2.40
CA ARG A 143 9.08 12.76 3.55
C ARG A 143 8.53 13.71 4.62
N LYS A 144 8.90 13.46 5.86
CA LYS A 144 8.70 14.41 6.97
C LYS A 144 9.82 15.44 6.99
#